data_AF-A0A806KDF8-F1
#
_entry.id   AF-A0A806KDF8-F1
#
_cell.length_a   1.000
_cell.length_b   1.000
_cell.length_c   1.000
_cell.angle_alpha   90.00
_cell.angle_beta   90.00
_cell.angle_gamma   90.00
#
_symmetry.space_group_name_H-M   'P 1'
#
loop_
_entity.id
_entity.type
_entity.pdbx_description
1 polymer ?
#
loop_
_entity_poly.entity_id
_entity_poly.type
_entity_poly.pdbx_seq_one_letter_code
_entity_poly.pdbx_strand_id
1 'polypeptide(L)'
;MIKRKNISKYSSLTTKELSNLHDQFTAKYGIALNNTTRSIEERRIIRLITEIIKNRKEQKKELCFIREFVKEYIYREIKEYSLITYLAMKKCYNFEQMGEQRVSISFCRIILGIQNDCAVTQFDADRFNHIVEECDKRNKYKSGEEYSSYLRNYKLKLFGRDYCHDELMDINAIFYLLGADYFLFRYIHDDYGSEFIFGKVYIKELGNDRAFIIQEEYIRSPQLVLSIAARTYNNIMLIRNNACELIFFNKWQKHYGQSKAECERALQHVNSSIREGFKEKALNYYNARNTFDVLNTYDIFIKDMSDGIFWHEIGHHLANGEMDPLHNVFRVFFAGEDNIGSALEEALADWAPAKDSRMGSFAHFIKISKTDILKAVGNIYTYLSDNWFVDEEEEFLSVRSNILTGLTFIFINPDGSVNFDKLEKEYLNIYIILQERFNILSNKSIDIIHNSIYELDDRSINYKMLENELYDYYQYTKEGCSLEKLHKNTSYWDQVFMYLKKYSKEGWDKYQKLLEAEYNLTETIILKMANTKSDSLRKYIIERSKETGVIKMIPQDIDKTIKIPPITPPTKPQTQQ
;
A
#
# COMPACT_ATOMS: atom_id res chain seq x y z
N MET A 1 8.65 18.67 27.89
CA MET A 1 8.22 17.34 28.37
C MET A 1 7.18 16.79 27.40
N ILE A 2 7.54 15.81 26.57
CA ILE A 2 6.67 15.30 25.50
C ILE A 2 5.54 14.49 26.14
N LYS A 3 4.29 14.96 26.04
CA LYS A 3 3.11 14.14 26.39
C LYS A 3 3.12 12.90 25.49
N ARG A 4 3.27 11.71 26.08
CA ARG A 4 3.15 10.45 25.35
C ARG A 4 1.73 10.33 24.81
N LYS A 5 1.57 9.79 23.58
CA LYS A 5 0.26 9.38 23.08
C LYS A 5 -0.33 8.41 24.10
N ASN A 6 -1.47 8.76 24.68
CA ASN A 6 -2.11 7.95 25.70
C ASN A 6 -2.88 6.82 24.99
N ILE A 7 -2.19 5.72 24.70
CA ILE A 7 -2.77 4.59 23.99
C ILE A 7 -3.43 3.59 24.95
N SER A 8 -3.12 3.67 26.24
CA SER A 8 -3.68 2.80 27.29
C SER A 8 -3.62 3.49 28.65
N LYS A 9 -4.34 2.97 29.63
CA LYS A 9 -4.21 3.44 31.02
C LYS A 9 -2.81 3.26 31.65
N TYR A 10 -1.91 2.52 31.00
CA TYR A 10 -0.52 2.29 31.46
C TYR A 10 0.50 3.21 30.78
N SER A 11 0.08 4.14 29.91
CA SER A 11 1.00 5.05 29.21
C SER A 11 1.83 5.94 30.15
N SER A 12 1.38 6.17 31.39
CA SER A 12 2.12 6.88 32.43
C SER A 12 3.21 6.06 33.12
N LEU A 13 3.18 4.72 33.03
CA LEU A 13 4.19 3.86 33.67
C LEU A 13 5.56 4.06 33.03
N THR A 14 6.61 3.96 33.84
CA THR A 14 8.00 3.82 33.40
C THR A 14 8.24 2.46 32.74
N THR A 15 9.35 2.31 32.01
CA THR A 15 9.74 1.01 31.41
C THR A 15 9.94 -0.07 32.48
N LYS A 16 10.53 0.30 33.64
CA LYS A 16 10.74 -0.61 34.75
C LYS A 16 9.43 -1.10 35.37
N GLU A 17 8.49 -0.18 35.62
CA GLU A 17 7.16 -0.55 36.15
C GLU A 17 6.39 -1.46 35.19
N LEU A 18 6.47 -1.18 33.88
CA LEU A 18 5.82 -2.02 32.87
C LEU A 18 6.46 -3.41 32.78
N SER A 19 7.78 -3.52 32.91
CA SER A 19 8.49 -4.80 32.99
C SER A 19 8.09 -5.59 34.23
N ASN A 20 8.00 -4.95 35.39
CA ASN A 20 7.55 -5.64 36.62
C ASN A 20 6.12 -6.17 36.45
N LEU A 21 5.25 -5.43 35.77
CA LEU A 21 3.88 -5.86 35.47
C LEU A 21 3.86 -7.03 34.47
N HIS A 22 4.76 -7.03 33.49
CA HIS A 22 4.97 -8.14 32.58
C HIS A 22 5.37 -9.41 33.32
N ASP A 23 6.31 -9.33 34.27
CA ASP A 23 6.74 -10.47 35.07
C ASP A 23 5.59 -11.03 35.92
N GLN A 24 4.79 -10.16 36.54
CA GLN A 24 3.61 -10.56 37.31
C GLN A 24 2.58 -11.31 36.46
N PHE A 25 2.24 -10.76 35.28
CA PHE A 25 1.29 -11.40 34.39
C PHE A 25 1.84 -12.67 33.73
N THR A 26 3.14 -12.72 33.47
CA THR A 26 3.84 -13.91 32.99
C THR A 26 3.77 -15.02 34.02
N ALA A 27 4.10 -14.74 35.29
CA ALA A 27 4.00 -15.71 36.38
C ALA A 27 2.56 -16.22 36.57
N LYS A 28 1.57 -15.32 36.41
CA LYS A 28 0.15 -15.64 36.63
C LYS A 28 -0.50 -16.43 35.49
N TYR A 29 -0.20 -16.10 34.23
CA TYR A 29 -0.92 -16.63 33.07
C TYR A 29 -0.05 -17.31 32.01
N GLY A 30 1.27 -17.06 32.01
CA GLY A 30 2.15 -17.45 30.91
C GLY A 30 2.19 -18.95 30.63
N ILE A 31 2.30 -19.77 31.68
CA ILE A 31 2.32 -21.24 31.53
C ILE A 31 1.05 -21.74 30.84
N ALA A 32 -0.12 -21.27 31.28
CA ALA A 32 -1.40 -21.71 30.71
C ALA A 32 -1.61 -21.16 29.30
N LEU A 33 -1.25 -19.90 29.04
CA LEU A 33 -1.37 -19.28 27.72
C LEU A 33 -0.47 -19.95 26.69
N ASN A 34 0.71 -20.44 27.07
CA ASN A 34 1.66 -21.06 26.15
C ASN A 34 1.54 -22.59 26.06
N ASN A 35 0.68 -23.23 26.86
CA ASN A 35 0.53 -24.67 26.84
C ASN A 35 -0.27 -25.15 25.61
N THR A 36 0.44 -25.58 24.56
CA THR A 36 -0.15 -26.06 23.30
C THR A 36 -0.88 -27.39 23.40
N THR A 37 -0.74 -28.14 24.51
CA THR A 37 -1.53 -29.36 24.77
C THR A 37 -2.97 -29.08 25.20
N ARG A 38 -3.25 -27.83 25.62
CA ARG A 38 -4.61 -27.37 25.96
C ARG A 38 -5.32 -26.87 24.71
N SER A 39 -6.65 -27.06 24.68
CA SER A 39 -7.50 -26.48 23.65
C SER A 39 -7.44 -24.95 23.66
N ILE A 40 -7.74 -24.32 22.51
CA ILE A 40 -7.81 -22.85 22.38
C ILE A 40 -8.75 -22.26 23.44
N GLU A 41 -9.87 -22.92 23.67
CA GLU A 41 -10.90 -22.47 24.61
C GLU A 41 -10.43 -22.53 26.07
N GLU A 42 -9.69 -23.57 26.47
CA GLU A 42 -9.06 -23.67 27.81
C GLU A 42 -7.96 -22.64 28.03
N ARG A 43 -7.30 -22.20 26.95
CA ARG A 43 -6.27 -21.16 27.00
C ARG A 43 -6.84 -19.75 27.02
N ARG A 44 -8.14 -19.55 26.75
CA ARG A 44 -8.73 -18.21 26.74
C ARG A 44 -8.57 -17.53 28.09
N ILE A 45 -8.08 -16.30 28.09
CA ILE A 45 -7.74 -15.60 29.32
C ILE A 45 -8.95 -15.43 30.25
N ILE A 46 -10.17 -15.27 29.69
CA ILE A 46 -11.39 -15.16 30.48
C ILE A 46 -11.67 -16.44 31.28
N ARG A 47 -11.34 -17.62 30.73
CA ARG A 47 -11.45 -18.90 31.45
C ARG A 47 -10.43 -18.98 32.57
N LEU A 48 -9.16 -18.69 32.27
CA LEU A 48 -8.08 -18.66 33.25
C LEU A 48 -8.38 -17.69 34.41
N ILE A 49 -8.92 -16.51 34.11
CA ILE A 49 -9.37 -15.54 35.10
C ILE A 49 -10.53 -16.10 35.95
N THR A 50 -11.48 -16.81 35.35
CA THR A 50 -12.64 -17.37 36.05
C THR A 50 -12.28 -18.53 37.00
N GLU A 51 -11.22 -19.27 36.66
CA GLU A 51 -10.66 -20.31 37.54
C GLU A 51 -10.13 -19.70 38.84
N ILE A 52 -9.42 -18.57 38.73
CA ILE A 52 -8.72 -17.90 39.83
C ILE A 52 -9.63 -16.93 40.61
N ILE A 53 -10.44 -16.13 39.92
CA ILE A 53 -11.25 -15.05 40.50
C ILE A 53 -12.73 -15.44 40.39
N LYS A 54 -13.43 -15.54 41.54
CA LYS A 54 -14.86 -15.93 41.55
C LYS A 54 -15.82 -14.75 41.31
N ASN A 55 -15.42 -13.53 41.65
CA ASN A 55 -16.27 -12.35 41.50
C ASN A 55 -16.30 -11.83 40.05
N ARG A 56 -17.47 -11.78 39.42
CA ARG A 56 -17.64 -11.36 38.02
C ARG A 56 -17.18 -9.94 37.71
N LYS A 57 -17.33 -8.99 38.65
CA LYS A 57 -16.89 -7.60 38.46
C LYS A 57 -15.36 -7.52 38.46
N GLU A 58 -14.72 -8.27 39.34
CA GLU A 58 -13.26 -8.37 39.42
C GLU A 58 -12.68 -9.10 38.21
N GLN A 59 -13.33 -10.17 37.72
CA GLN A 59 -12.94 -10.84 36.47
C GLN A 59 -12.91 -9.88 35.29
N LYS A 60 -13.97 -9.06 35.10
CA LYS A 60 -14.02 -8.05 34.03
C LYS A 60 -12.91 -7.01 34.17
N LYS A 61 -12.64 -6.57 35.41
CA LYS A 61 -11.57 -5.61 35.70
C LYS A 61 -10.20 -6.19 35.36
N GLU A 62 -9.92 -7.42 35.78
CA GLU A 62 -8.68 -8.14 35.50
C GLU A 62 -8.48 -8.33 33.99
N LEU A 63 -9.52 -8.74 33.26
CA LEU A 63 -9.47 -8.90 31.80
C LEU A 63 -9.11 -7.58 31.11
N CYS A 64 -9.79 -6.50 31.49
CA CYS A 64 -9.50 -5.16 30.97
C CYS A 64 -8.05 -4.75 31.27
N PHE A 65 -7.56 -5.05 32.48
CA PHE A 65 -6.19 -4.72 32.89
C PHE A 65 -5.15 -5.47 32.06
N ILE A 66 -5.34 -6.77 31.81
CA ILE A 66 -4.41 -7.55 30.99
C ILE A 66 -4.41 -7.05 29.54
N ARG A 67 -5.58 -6.78 28.95
CA ARG A 67 -5.68 -6.24 27.58
C ARG A 67 -4.96 -4.91 27.42
N GLU A 68 -5.23 -3.97 28.34
CA GLU A 68 -4.57 -2.65 28.33
C GLU A 68 -3.06 -2.77 28.53
N PHE A 69 -2.61 -3.71 29.36
CA PHE A 69 -1.18 -3.96 29.58
C PHE A 69 -0.52 -4.50 28.31
N VAL A 70 -1.08 -5.54 27.70
CA VAL A 70 -0.52 -6.16 26.49
C VAL A 70 -0.46 -5.14 25.37
N LYS A 71 -1.50 -4.32 25.20
CA LYS A 71 -1.54 -3.22 24.23
C LYS A 71 -0.37 -2.23 24.44
N GLU A 72 -0.17 -1.74 25.66
CA GLU A 72 0.91 -0.81 25.99
C GLU A 72 2.30 -1.43 25.79
N TYR A 73 2.47 -2.66 26.28
CA TYR A 73 3.73 -3.39 26.24
C TYR A 73 4.18 -3.61 24.80
N ILE A 74 3.30 -4.19 23.97
CA ILE A 74 3.57 -4.40 22.54
C ILE A 74 3.87 -3.09 21.83
N TYR A 75 3.06 -2.05 22.04
CA TYR A 75 3.32 -0.74 21.43
C TYR A 75 4.71 -0.19 21.74
N ARG A 76 5.17 -0.27 22.99
CA ARG A 76 6.49 0.28 23.38
C ARG A 76 7.62 -0.51 22.74
N GLU A 77 7.54 -1.83 22.78
CA GLU A 77 8.54 -2.72 22.20
C GLU A 77 8.68 -2.48 20.71
N ILE A 78 7.58 -2.50 19.97
CA ILE A 78 7.62 -2.32 18.52
C ILE A 78 7.87 -0.85 18.13
N LYS A 79 7.55 0.14 18.98
CA LYS A 79 7.92 1.54 18.73
C LYS A 79 9.43 1.75 18.78
N GLU A 80 10.10 1.16 19.78
CA GLU A 80 11.57 1.21 19.83
C GLU A 80 12.15 0.48 18.60
N TYR A 81 11.58 -0.67 18.22
CA TYR A 81 11.94 -1.34 16.97
C TYR A 81 11.78 -0.42 15.75
N SER A 82 10.63 0.25 15.57
CA SER A 82 10.40 1.18 14.45
C SER A 82 11.41 2.33 14.41
N LEU A 83 11.77 2.90 15.58
CA LEU A 83 12.75 3.98 15.66
C LEU A 83 14.14 3.48 15.24
N ILE A 84 14.52 2.27 15.64
CA ILE A 84 15.77 1.63 15.23
C ILE A 84 15.76 1.34 13.72
N THR A 85 14.64 0.88 13.16
CA THR A 85 14.47 0.73 11.71
C THR A 85 14.72 2.04 10.97
N TYR A 86 14.15 3.15 11.45
CA TYR A 86 14.37 4.46 10.85
C TYR A 86 15.84 4.92 10.95
N LEU A 87 16.50 4.65 12.07
CA LEU A 87 17.94 4.91 12.23
C LEU A 87 18.79 4.10 11.25
N ALA A 88 18.47 2.83 11.02
CA ALA A 88 19.13 1.99 10.04
C ALA A 88 18.99 2.59 8.62
N MET A 89 17.77 2.92 8.21
CA MET A 89 17.49 3.56 6.91
C MET A 89 18.27 4.87 6.74
N LYS A 90 18.22 5.75 7.74
CA LYS A 90 18.90 7.05 7.73
C LYS A 90 20.42 6.91 7.64
N LYS A 91 21.02 5.97 8.37
CA LYS A 91 22.49 5.79 8.39
C LYS A 91 23.01 5.05 7.15
N CYS A 92 22.21 4.17 6.57
CA CYS A 92 22.55 3.50 5.31
C CYS A 92 22.19 4.34 4.07
N TYR A 93 21.53 5.50 4.23
CA TYR A 93 20.97 6.29 3.13
C TYR A 93 20.08 5.47 2.18
N ASN A 94 19.36 4.49 2.72
CA ASN A 94 18.46 3.65 1.95
C ASN A 94 17.03 3.82 2.47
N PHE A 95 16.24 4.56 1.69
CA PHE A 95 14.82 4.82 1.89
C PHE A 95 13.95 4.19 0.80
N GLU A 96 14.54 3.25 0.06
CA GLU A 96 13.92 2.53 -1.04
C GLU A 96 13.26 3.48 -2.07
N GLN A 97 12.21 3.01 -2.75
CA GLN A 97 11.48 3.76 -3.77
C GLN A 97 10.65 4.92 -3.18
N MET A 98 10.39 4.92 -1.87
CA MET A 98 9.57 5.94 -1.24
C MET A 98 10.33 7.25 -1.03
N GLY A 99 11.66 7.18 -0.88
CA GLY A 99 12.53 8.33 -0.67
C GLY A 99 12.46 8.92 0.74
N GLU A 100 13.54 9.59 1.14
CA GLU A 100 13.74 10.09 2.51
C GLU A 100 12.60 10.99 3.00
N GLN A 101 12.16 11.94 2.17
CA GLN A 101 11.18 12.94 2.58
C GLN A 101 9.82 12.30 2.91
N ARG A 102 9.31 11.39 2.06
CA ARG A 102 8.01 10.75 2.27
C ARG A 102 8.04 9.84 3.50
N VAL A 103 9.11 9.07 3.67
CA VAL A 103 9.34 8.23 4.85
C VAL A 103 9.40 9.08 6.12
N SER A 104 10.21 10.14 6.12
CA SER A 104 10.43 11.00 7.30
C SER A 104 9.15 11.72 7.73
N ILE A 105 8.41 12.32 6.79
CA ILE A 105 7.15 13.01 7.09
C ILE A 105 6.11 12.02 7.63
N SER A 106 5.93 10.88 6.95
CA SER A 106 4.98 9.86 7.39
C SER A 106 5.33 9.33 8.78
N PHE A 107 6.59 9.02 9.04
CA PHE A 107 7.01 8.43 10.31
C PHE A 107 6.99 9.46 11.46
N CYS A 108 7.35 10.72 11.19
CA CYS A 108 7.20 11.83 12.12
C CYS A 108 5.76 11.94 12.63
N ARG A 109 4.76 11.87 11.72
CA ARG A 109 3.33 11.92 12.09
C ARG A 109 2.95 10.89 13.13
N ILE A 110 3.30 9.61 12.93
CA ILE A 110 2.90 8.54 13.85
C ILE A 110 3.66 8.60 15.18
N ILE A 111 4.93 9.00 15.17
CA ILE A 111 5.75 9.11 16.38
C ILE A 111 5.28 10.27 17.28
N LEU A 112 4.91 11.40 16.67
CA LEU A 112 4.44 12.59 17.38
C LEU A 112 2.93 12.63 17.60
N GLY A 113 2.17 11.75 16.94
CA GLY A 113 0.70 11.73 17.00
C GLY A 113 0.07 12.94 16.31
N ILE A 114 0.65 13.40 15.21
CA ILE A 114 0.11 14.51 14.41
C ILE A 114 -1.11 14.01 13.67
N GLN A 115 -2.22 14.74 13.77
CA GLN A 115 -3.47 14.41 13.08
C GLN A 115 -3.29 14.50 11.56
N ASN A 116 -4.10 13.72 10.83
CA ASN A 116 -3.98 13.58 9.37
C ASN A 116 -4.38 14.85 8.60
N ASP A 117 -5.17 15.73 9.21
CA ASP A 117 -5.59 17.05 8.69
C ASP A 117 -4.56 18.17 8.94
N CYS A 118 -3.56 17.94 9.78
CA CYS A 118 -2.51 18.89 10.09
C CYS A 118 -1.29 18.69 9.19
N ALA A 119 -0.62 19.77 8.76
CA ALA A 119 0.70 19.69 8.15
C ALA A 119 1.79 19.35 9.19
N VAL A 120 2.85 18.67 8.75
CA VAL A 120 4.06 18.49 9.59
C VAL A 120 4.89 19.77 9.49
N THR A 121 5.11 20.44 10.62
CA THR A 121 5.86 21.71 10.66
C THR A 121 7.36 21.47 10.87
N GLN A 122 8.18 22.52 10.71
CA GLN A 122 9.60 22.45 11.09
C GLN A 122 9.80 22.14 12.58
N PHE A 123 8.94 22.70 13.44
CA PHE A 123 8.98 22.41 14.88
C PHE A 123 8.71 20.93 15.17
N ASP A 124 7.80 20.31 14.42
CA ASP A 124 7.56 18.86 14.50
C ASP A 124 8.77 18.07 14.03
N ALA A 125 9.40 18.48 12.92
CA ALA A 125 10.62 17.84 12.41
C ALA A 125 11.76 17.90 13.44
N ASP A 126 11.99 19.04 14.09
CA ASP A 126 13.02 19.22 15.12
C ASP A 126 12.73 18.33 16.34
N ARG A 127 11.48 18.28 16.78
CA ARG A 127 11.04 17.43 17.88
C ARG A 127 11.18 15.94 17.56
N PHE A 128 10.86 15.54 16.34
CA PHE A 128 11.04 14.18 15.87
C PHE A 128 12.51 13.80 15.81
N ASN A 129 13.37 14.68 15.27
CA ASN A 129 14.82 14.48 15.25
C ASN A 129 15.37 14.29 16.66
N HIS A 130 14.94 15.07 17.65
CA HIS A 130 15.34 14.88 19.03
C HIS A 130 14.95 13.49 19.60
N ILE A 131 13.76 12.97 19.24
CA ILE A 131 13.36 11.60 19.65
C ILE A 131 14.27 10.55 19.01
N VAL A 132 14.61 10.73 17.73
CA VAL A 132 15.49 9.83 16.98
C VAL A 132 16.91 9.86 17.56
N GLU A 133 17.46 11.03 17.86
CA GLU A 133 18.76 11.21 18.51
C GLU A 133 18.83 10.55 19.89
N GLU A 134 17.79 10.72 20.71
CA GLU A 134 17.73 10.06 22.01
C GLU A 134 17.64 8.53 21.86
N CYS A 135 16.97 8.02 20.82
CA CYS A 135 16.99 6.59 20.50
C CYS A 135 18.39 6.12 20.09
N ASP A 136 19.08 6.86 19.22
CA ASP A 136 20.43 6.54 18.79
C ASP A 136 21.40 6.50 19.98
N LYS A 137 21.31 7.49 20.87
CA LYS A 137 22.10 7.58 22.11
C LYS A 137 21.85 6.41 23.05
N ARG A 138 20.59 6.03 23.32
CA ARG A 138 20.26 4.85 24.15
C ARG A 138 20.81 3.56 23.54
N ASN A 139 20.89 3.51 22.22
CA ASN A 139 21.43 2.39 21.48
C ASN A 139 22.93 2.51 21.17
N LYS A 140 23.65 3.45 21.81
CA LYS A 140 25.11 3.63 21.71
C LYS A 140 25.63 4.00 20.31
N TYR A 141 24.86 4.75 19.53
CA TYR A 141 25.31 5.31 18.25
C TYR A 141 25.84 4.29 17.24
N LYS A 142 25.14 3.16 17.07
CA LYS A 142 25.52 2.11 16.12
C LYS A 142 25.60 2.61 14.67
N SER A 143 26.36 1.92 13.82
CA SER A 143 26.30 2.07 12.37
C SER A 143 24.96 1.59 11.82
N GLY A 144 24.66 1.88 10.55
CA GLY A 144 23.45 1.38 9.89
C GLY A 144 23.42 -0.15 9.81
N GLU A 145 24.55 -0.79 9.47
CA GLU A 145 24.70 -2.24 9.37
C GLU A 145 24.57 -2.93 10.74
N GLU A 146 25.10 -2.30 11.79
CA GLU A 146 24.94 -2.77 13.17
C GLU A 146 23.47 -2.70 13.61
N TYR A 147 22.73 -1.66 13.20
CA TYR A 147 21.28 -1.58 13.43
C TYR A 147 20.51 -2.64 12.65
N SER A 148 20.78 -2.82 11.35
CA SER A 148 20.16 -3.89 10.56
C SER A 148 20.43 -5.27 11.16
N SER A 149 21.64 -5.51 11.65
CA SER A 149 22.00 -6.77 12.32
C SER A 149 21.27 -6.93 13.67
N TYR A 150 21.08 -5.85 14.42
CA TYR A 150 20.25 -5.87 15.63
C TYR A 150 18.80 -6.22 15.31
N LEU A 151 18.21 -5.62 14.27
CA LEU A 151 16.82 -5.84 13.86
C LEU A 151 16.54 -7.30 13.45
N ARG A 152 17.50 -7.95 12.76
CA ARG A 152 17.42 -9.39 12.40
C ARG A 152 17.51 -10.33 13.59
N ASN A 153 18.13 -9.90 14.69
CA ASN A 153 18.27 -10.68 15.92
C ASN A 153 17.29 -10.26 17.01
N TYR A 154 16.37 -9.33 16.72
CA TYR A 154 15.42 -8.84 17.68
C TYR A 154 14.47 -9.95 18.15
N LYS A 155 14.17 -9.92 19.44
CA LYS A 155 13.20 -10.81 20.09
C LYS A 155 12.28 -10.00 20.98
N LEU A 156 10.99 -10.20 20.81
CA LEU A 156 9.96 -9.65 21.69
C LEU A 156 9.55 -10.72 22.70
N LYS A 157 9.65 -10.44 23.99
CA LYS A 157 9.20 -11.37 25.03
C LYS A 157 7.79 -11.05 25.49
N LEU A 158 6.84 -11.98 25.36
CA LEU A 158 5.47 -11.81 25.87
C LEU A 158 5.01 -13.07 26.59
N PHE A 159 4.52 -12.91 27.82
CA PHE A 159 4.04 -14.01 28.67
C PHE A 159 5.05 -15.17 28.81
N GLY A 160 6.34 -14.86 28.83
CA GLY A 160 7.42 -15.85 28.96
C GLY A 160 7.81 -16.59 27.68
N ARG A 161 7.19 -16.27 26.52
CA ARG A 161 7.64 -16.73 25.20
C ARG A 161 8.42 -15.61 24.52
N ASP A 162 9.54 -15.95 23.90
CA ASP A 162 10.25 -15.08 22.98
C ASP A 162 9.69 -15.28 21.57
N TYR A 163 9.42 -14.18 20.89
CA TYR A 163 8.99 -14.11 19.50
C TYR A 163 10.11 -13.46 18.71
N CYS A 164 10.75 -14.24 17.83
CA CYS A 164 11.73 -13.68 16.91
C CYS A 164 11.06 -12.72 15.92
N HIS A 165 11.85 -11.88 15.24
CA HIS A 165 11.31 -10.94 14.25
C HIS A 165 10.47 -11.62 13.15
N ASP A 166 10.78 -12.89 12.82
CA ASP A 166 10.04 -13.78 11.91
C ASP A 166 8.75 -14.38 12.45
N GLU A 167 8.59 -14.38 13.77
CA GLU A 167 7.43 -14.95 14.47
C GLU A 167 6.49 -13.86 15.03
N LEU A 168 6.71 -12.58 14.71
CA LEU A 168 5.90 -11.49 15.29
C LEU A 168 4.40 -11.63 15.01
N MET A 169 4.00 -12.27 13.90
CA MET A 169 2.58 -12.55 13.63
C MET A 169 1.95 -13.55 14.60
N ASP A 170 2.73 -14.42 15.24
CA ASP A 170 2.22 -15.40 16.21
C ASP A 170 1.66 -14.72 17.47
N ILE A 171 2.07 -13.48 17.74
CA ILE A 171 1.52 -12.67 18.82
C ILE A 171 0.00 -12.49 18.65
N ASN A 172 -0.52 -12.50 17.42
CA ASN A 172 -1.96 -12.40 17.16
C ASN A 172 -2.74 -13.59 17.76
N ALA A 173 -2.13 -14.76 17.95
CA ALA A 173 -2.76 -15.87 18.68
C ALA A 173 -3.02 -15.49 20.14
N ILE A 174 -2.09 -14.77 20.78
CA ILE A 174 -2.30 -14.22 22.13
C ILE A 174 -3.43 -13.19 22.10
N PHE A 175 -3.46 -12.30 21.10
CA PHE A 175 -4.54 -11.30 20.98
C PHE A 175 -5.91 -11.97 20.87
N TYR A 176 -6.01 -13.05 20.10
CA TYR A 176 -7.20 -13.87 20.02
C TYR A 176 -7.58 -14.50 21.38
N LEU A 177 -6.63 -15.08 22.11
CA LEU A 177 -6.87 -15.66 23.44
C LEU A 177 -7.30 -14.61 24.47
N LEU A 178 -6.88 -13.35 24.28
CA LEU A 178 -7.30 -12.22 25.09
C LEU A 178 -8.70 -11.70 24.70
N GLY A 179 -9.20 -12.04 23.51
CA GLY A 179 -10.38 -11.42 22.89
C GLY A 179 -10.15 -9.93 22.60
N ALA A 180 -8.93 -9.58 22.22
CA ALA A 180 -8.52 -8.22 21.88
C ALA A 180 -8.99 -7.81 20.48
N ASP A 181 -9.20 -6.51 20.29
CA ASP A 181 -9.57 -5.86 19.03
C ASP A 181 -8.37 -5.15 18.37
N TYR A 182 -7.15 -5.60 18.66
CA TYR A 182 -5.92 -5.12 18.06
C TYR A 182 -5.19 -6.24 17.32
N PHE A 183 -4.44 -5.86 16.29
CA PHE A 183 -3.73 -6.77 15.40
C PHE A 183 -2.35 -6.23 15.08
N LEU A 184 -1.37 -7.13 14.97
CA LEU A 184 -0.02 -6.86 14.51
C LEU A 184 0.14 -7.52 13.14
N PHE A 185 -0.01 -6.71 12.08
CA PHE A 185 0.34 -7.13 10.73
C PHE A 185 1.85 -7.06 10.56
N ARG A 186 2.46 -8.03 9.88
CA ARG A 186 3.90 -8.05 9.63
C ARG A 186 4.25 -8.67 8.28
N TYR A 187 5.30 -8.15 7.68
CA TYR A 187 5.92 -8.60 6.43
C TYR A 187 7.45 -8.70 6.61
N ILE A 188 8.09 -9.72 6.04
CA ILE A 188 9.55 -9.90 6.11
C ILE A 188 10.21 -8.89 5.18
N HIS A 189 11.21 -8.16 5.68
CA HIS A 189 12.00 -7.24 4.86
C HIS A 189 13.49 -7.56 5.01
N ASP A 190 14.17 -7.86 3.91
CA ASP A 190 15.52 -8.44 3.93
C ASP A 190 16.57 -7.50 4.57
N ASP A 191 16.48 -6.20 4.28
CA ASP A 191 17.47 -5.21 4.75
C ASP A 191 17.25 -4.74 6.21
N TYR A 192 16.01 -4.80 6.69
CA TYR A 192 15.57 -4.12 7.92
C TYR A 192 14.80 -5.02 8.88
N GLY A 193 14.82 -6.33 8.65
CA GLY A 193 14.19 -7.35 9.48
C GLY A 193 12.70 -7.51 9.20
N SER A 194 11.87 -6.52 9.56
CA SER A 194 10.42 -6.62 9.40
C SER A 194 9.72 -5.28 9.21
N GLU A 195 8.76 -5.25 8.31
CA GLU A 195 7.75 -4.21 8.22
C GLU A 195 6.51 -4.62 9.02
N PHE A 196 5.84 -3.67 9.66
CA PHE A 196 4.66 -3.99 10.46
C PHE A 196 3.75 -2.80 10.70
N ILE A 197 2.49 -3.11 11.02
CA ILE A 197 1.49 -2.17 11.54
C ILE A 197 0.85 -2.79 12.76
N PHE A 198 0.82 -2.05 13.86
CA PHE A 198 0.07 -2.42 15.06
C PHE A 198 -1.02 -1.40 15.32
N GLY A 199 -2.25 -1.88 15.45
CA GLY A 199 -3.40 -1.00 15.55
C GLY A 199 -4.66 -1.70 16.00
N LYS A 200 -5.69 -0.90 16.24
CA LYS A 200 -7.06 -1.37 16.41
C LYS A 200 -7.59 -1.87 15.08
N VAL A 201 -8.25 -3.03 15.07
CA VAL A 201 -8.71 -3.67 13.85
C VAL A 201 -10.19 -4.00 13.89
N TYR A 202 -10.83 -3.90 12.73
CA TYR A 202 -12.09 -4.56 12.42
C TYR A 202 -11.83 -5.66 11.40
N ILE A 203 -12.31 -6.87 11.66
CA ILE A 203 -12.11 -8.03 10.77
C ILE A 203 -13.38 -8.20 9.93
N LYS A 204 -13.22 -8.14 8.62
CA LYS A 204 -14.26 -8.47 7.64
C LYS A 204 -13.92 -9.83 7.02
N GLU A 205 -14.76 -10.82 7.27
CA GLU A 205 -14.62 -12.16 6.69
C GLU A 205 -15.49 -12.29 5.43
N LEU A 206 -14.92 -12.86 4.38
CA LEU A 206 -15.60 -13.09 3.10
C LEU A 206 -15.19 -14.46 2.52
N GLY A 207 -15.94 -15.50 2.86
CA GLY A 207 -15.55 -16.87 2.53
C GLY A 207 -14.25 -17.27 3.25
N ASN A 208 -13.22 -17.65 2.50
CA ASN A 208 -11.90 -17.97 3.04
C ASN A 208 -10.98 -16.74 3.19
N ASP A 209 -11.40 -15.59 2.65
CA ASP A 209 -10.63 -14.35 2.69
C ASP A 209 -10.90 -13.59 3.98
N ARG A 210 -9.85 -13.03 4.57
CA ARG A 210 -9.95 -12.16 5.75
C ARG A 210 -9.30 -10.80 5.47
N ALA A 211 -10.09 -9.76 5.54
CA ALA A 211 -9.62 -8.39 5.52
C ALA A 211 -9.57 -7.81 6.94
N PHE A 212 -8.41 -7.30 7.29
CA PHE A 212 -8.10 -6.61 8.54
C PHE A 212 -8.11 -5.11 8.24
N ILE A 213 -9.19 -4.44 8.64
CA ILE A 213 -9.34 -3.00 8.48
C ILE A 213 -8.79 -2.34 9.75
N ILE A 214 -7.58 -1.78 9.68
CA ILE A 214 -6.96 -1.04 10.77
C ILE A 214 -7.69 0.29 10.92
N GLN A 215 -8.50 0.40 11.98
CA GLN A 215 -9.29 1.59 12.31
C GLN A 215 -8.40 2.71 12.88
N GLU A 216 -7.42 2.33 13.70
CA GLU A 216 -6.44 3.23 14.28
C GLU A 216 -5.07 2.57 14.30
N GLU A 217 -4.09 3.18 13.65
CA GLU A 217 -2.69 2.81 13.77
C GLU A 217 -2.11 3.36 15.08
N TYR A 218 -1.63 2.48 15.95
CA TYR A 218 -0.87 2.89 17.13
C TYR A 218 0.58 3.18 16.76
N ILE A 219 1.17 2.34 15.92
CA ILE A 219 2.54 2.45 15.41
C ILE A 219 2.70 1.59 14.16
N ARG A 220 3.70 1.93 13.35
CA ARG A 220 4.09 1.20 12.14
C ARG A 220 5.58 1.35 11.87
N SER A 221 6.14 0.45 11.08
CA SER A 221 7.48 0.60 10.53
C SER A 221 7.56 1.81 9.58
N PRO A 222 8.72 2.50 9.49
CA PRO A 222 8.88 3.70 8.67
C PRO A 222 8.65 3.49 7.16
N GLN A 223 8.90 2.27 6.66
CA GLN A 223 8.68 1.91 5.25
C GLN A 223 7.20 1.98 4.84
N LEU A 224 6.27 1.76 5.79
CA LEU A 224 4.84 1.77 5.53
C LEU A 224 4.26 3.19 5.53
N VAL A 225 4.67 3.98 4.55
CA VAL A 225 4.20 5.36 4.36
C VAL A 225 2.68 5.43 4.18
N LEU A 226 2.06 6.53 4.61
CA LEU A 226 0.60 6.70 4.57
C LEU A 226 0.03 6.90 3.15
N SER A 227 0.88 6.96 2.11
CA SER A 227 0.42 6.87 0.73
C SER A 227 0.08 5.42 0.31
N ILE A 228 0.42 4.41 1.12
CA ILE A 228 0.05 3.01 0.89
C ILE A 228 -1.21 2.72 1.69
N ALA A 229 -2.38 2.67 1.04
CA ALA A 229 -3.66 2.51 1.74
C ALA A 229 -4.02 1.06 2.06
N ALA A 230 -3.50 0.10 1.29
CA ALA A 230 -3.69 -1.32 1.52
C ALA A 230 -2.40 -2.11 1.26
N ARG A 231 -2.38 -3.34 1.80
CA ARG A 231 -1.32 -4.31 1.56
C ARG A 231 -1.87 -5.72 1.70
N THR A 232 -1.50 -6.59 0.77
CA THR A 232 -1.81 -8.02 0.80
C THR A 232 -0.57 -8.83 1.11
N TYR A 233 -0.71 -9.83 1.98
CA TYR A 233 0.33 -10.81 2.26
C TYR A 233 -0.31 -12.16 2.60
N ASN A 234 0.03 -13.19 1.84
CA ASN A 234 -0.68 -14.47 1.85
C ASN A 234 -2.20 -14.23 1.64
N ASN A 235 -3.06 -14.84 2.45
CA ASN A 235 -4.52 -14.64 2.40
C ASN A 235 -5.01 -13.52 3.34
N ILE A 236 -4.10 -12.64 3.76
CA ILE A 236 -4.39 -11.53 4.68
C ILE A 236 -4.33 -10.23 3.90
N MET A 237 -5.47 -9.53 3.87
CA MET A 237 -5.58 -8.19 3.32
C MET A 237 -5.62 -7.18 4.46
N LEU A 238 -4.78 -6.16 4.39
CA LEU A 238 -4.75 -5.05 5.33
C LEU A 238 -5.25 -3.79 4.63
N ILE A 239 -6.23 -3.10 5.23
CA ILE A 239 -6.70 -1.78 4.77
C ILE A 239 -6.49 -0.79 5.91
N ARG A 240 -5.96 0.40 5.61
CA ARG A 240 -5.48 1.36 6.59
C ARG A 240 -6.35 2.61 6.60
N ASN A 241 -7.19 2.76 7.62
CA ASN A 241 -8.06 3.93 7.76
C ASN A 241 -7.23 5.23 7.82
N ASN A 242 -6.16 5.26 8.62
CA ASN A 242 -5.28 6.45 8.72
C ASN A 242 -4.66 6.87 7.37
N ALA A 243 -4.41 5.94 6.45
CA ALA A 243 -3.93 6.26 5.11
C ALA A 243 -5.06 6.87 4.26
N CYS A 244 -6.25 6.29 4.30
CA CYS A 244 -7.45 6.84 3.63
C CYS A 244 -7.75 8.26 4.11
N GLU A 245 -7.66 8.52 5.41
CA GLU A 245 -7.82 9.85 6.01
C GLU A 245 -6.77 10.85 5.49
N LEU A 246 -5.49 10.45 5.45
CA LEU A 246 -4.44 11.32 4.92
C LEU A 246 -4.68 11.63 3.43
N ILE A 247 -5.07 10.64 2.64
CA ILE A 247 -5.43 10.82 1.23
C ILE A 247 -6.61 11.79 1.13
N PHE A 248 -7.64 11.64 1.96
CA PHE A 248 -8.77 12.56 2.01
C PHE A 248 -8.32 14.01 2.23
N PHE A 249 -7.52 14.28 3.26
CA PHE A 249 -7.09 15.66 3.53
C PHE A 249 -6.14 16.20 2.45
N ASN A 250 -5.17 15.41 1.99
CA ASN A 250 -4.16 15.87 1.04
C ASN A 250 -4.65 15.97 -0.41
N LYS A 251 -5.61 15.12 -0.81
CA LYS A 251 -6.11 15.04 -2.20
C LYS A 251 -7.47 15.69 -2.36
N TRP A 252 -8.42 15.29 -1.51
CA TRP A 252 -9.84 15.57 -1.71
C TRP A 252 -10.26 16.90 -1.08
N GLN A 253 -9.94 17.12 0.19
CA GLN A 253 -10.18 18.41 0.86
C GLN A 253 -9.34 19.52 0.25
N LYS A 254 -8.09 19.22 -0.14
CA LYS A 254 -7.20 20.20 -0.79
C LYS A 254 -7.75 20.75 -2.10
N HIS A 255 -8.60 20.02 -2.84
CA HIS A 255 -9.16 20.49 -4.12
C HIS A 255 -9.82 21.88 -4.02
N TYR A 256 -10.62 22.13 -2.98
CA TYR A 256 -11.21 23.46 -2.71
C TYR A 256 -10.35 24.36 -1.81
N GLY A 257 -9.25 23.84 -1.27
CA GLY A 257 -8.28 24.57 -0.45
C GLY A 257 -7.09 25.13 -1.23
N GLN A 258 -7.02 24.91 -2.54
CA GLN A 258 -5.95 25.41 -3.41
C GLN A 258 -5.95 26.94 -3.48
N SER A 259 -4.76 27.53 -3.53
CA SER A 259 -4.60 28.94 -3.87
C SER A 259 -5.01 29.21 -5.31
N LYS A 260 -5.38 30.47 -5.62
CA LYS A 260 -5.73 30.87 -6.99
C LYS A 260 -4.64 30.52 -8.01
N ALA A 261 -3.37 30.69 -7.64
CA ALA A 261 -2.23 30.36 -8.48
C ALA A 261 -2.07 28.85 -8.71
N GLU A 262 -2.34 28.01 -7.71
CA GLU A 262 -2.36 26.55 -7.86
C GLU A 262 -3.49 26.11 -8.81
N CYS A 263 -4.69 26.66 -8.63
CA CYS A 263 -5.82 26.39 -9.53
C CYS A 263 -5.51 26.80 -10.97
N GLU A 264 -5.00 28.02 -11.17
CA GLU A 264 -4.66 28.52 -12.51
C GLU A 264 -3.61 27.64 -13.18
N ARG A 265 -2.56 27.23 -12.46
CA ARG A 265 -1.54 26.31 -13.01
C ARG A 265 -2.14 24.97 -13.39
N ALA A 266 -2.95 24.36 -12.52
CA ALA A 266 -3.59 23.08 -12.80
C ALA A 266 -4.53 23.15 -14.02
N LEU A 267 -5.17 24.30 -14.27
CA LEU A 267 -6.08 24.50 -15.40
C LEU A 267 -5.37 24.93 -16.70
N GLN A 268 -4.05 25.16 -16.66
CA GLN A 268 -3.22 25.47 -17.84
C GLN A 268 -2.63 24.23 -18.51
N HIS A 269 -2.54 23.10 -17.80
CA HIS A 269 -2.03 21.84 -18.32
C HIS A 269 -3.12 20.76 -18.40
N VAL A 270 -3.15 20.01 -19.50
CA VAL A 270 -4.25 19.09 -19.81
C VAL A 270 -4.36 17.92 -18.82
N ASN A 271 -3.23 17.31 -18.44
CA ASN A 271 -3.24 16.17 -17.51
C ASN A 271 -3.64 16.62 -16.10
N SER A 272 -3.19 17.81 -15.69
CA SER A 272 -3.55 18.44 -14.41
C SER A 272 -5.04 18.80 -14.38
N SER A 273 -5.58 19.30 -15.50
CA SER A 273 -6.99 19.61 -15.66
C SER A 273 -7.86 18.35 -15.61
N ILE A 274 -7.41 17.24 -16.21
CA ILE A 274 -8.10 15.95 -16.10
C ILE A 274 -8.15 15.51 -14.64
N ARG A 275 -7.01 15.57 -13.93
CA ARG A 275 -6.93 15.20 -12.51
C ARG A 275 -7.92 15.99 -11.65
N GLU A 276 -7.94 17.31 -11.78
CA GLU A 276 -8.85 18.16 -11.00
C GLU A 276 -10.30 17.98 -11.43
N GLY A 277 -10.55 17.75 -12.73
CA GLY A 277 -11.87 17.45 -13.27
C GLY A 277 -12.48 16.16 -12.73
N PHE A 278 -11.71 15.09 -12.60
CA PHE A 278 -12.17 13.85 -11.96
C PHE A 278 -12.55 14.08 -10.51
N LYS A 279 -11.73 14.84 -9.76
CA LYS A 279 -12.04 15.19 -8.37
C LYS A 279 -13.33 15.99 -8.28
N GLU A 280 -13.49 17.00 -9.12
CA GLU A 280 -14.70 17.84 -9.14
C GLU A 280 -15.95 16.99 -9.43
N LYS A 281 -15.89 16.11 -10.45
CA LYS A 281 -17.00 15.19 -10.76
C LYS A 281 -17.31 14.30 -9.57
N ALA A 282 -16.32 13.65 -8.96
CA ALA A 282 -16.50 12.81 -7.78
C ALA A 282 -17.13 13.58 -6.59
N LEU A 283 -16.60 14.76 -6.25
CA LEU A 283 -17.08 15.58 -5.13
C LEU A 283 -18.51 16.11 -5.34
N ASN A 284 -18.91 16.37 -6.60
CA ASN A 284 -20.28 16.76 -6.91
C ASN A 284 -21.31 15.66 -6.54
N TYR A 285 -20.96 14.37 -6.56
CA TYR A 285 -21.86 13.30 -6.09
C TYR A 285 -22.12 13.36 -4.59
N TYR A 286 -21.16 13.89 -3.84
CA TYR A 286 -21.31 14.14 -2.40
C TYR A 286 -21.96 15.51 -2.12
N ASN A 287 -22.45 16.21 -3.15
CA ASN A 287 -22.94 17.59 -3.09
C ASN A 287 -21.92 18.58 -2.51
N ALA A 288 -20.63 18.29 -2.63
CA ALA A 288 -19.59 19.15 -2.09
C ALA A 288 -19.19 20.24 -3.10
N ARG A 289 -19.29 21.52 -2.69
CA ARG A 289 -18.98 22.67 -3.55
C ARG A 289 -17.85 23.55 -3.01
N ASN A 290 -17.44 23.28 -1.77
CA ASN A 290 -16.40 24.01 -1.07
C ASN A 290 -15.78 23.11 -0.01
N THR A 291 -14.73 23.60 0.64
CA THR A 291 -14.00 22.87 1.69
C THR A 291 -14.88 22.42 2.85
N PHE A 292 -15.86 23.24 3.28
CA PHE A 292 -16.76 22.89 4.38
C PHE A 292 -17.68 21.72 4.00
N ASP A 293 -18.22 21.72 2.78
CA ASP A 293 -19.06 20.62 2.31
C ASP A 293 -18.25 19.33 2.20
N VAL A 294 -17.01 19.38 1.69
CA VAL A 294 -16.13 18.20 1.64
C VAL A 294 -15.93 17.63 3.03
N LEU A 295 -15.61 18.46 4.03
CA LEU A 295 -15.45 18.01 5.42
C LEU A 295 -16.71 17.33 5.97
N ASN A 296 -17.91 17.80 5.61
CA ASN A 296 -19.18 17.16 6.02
C ASN A 296 -19.41 15.78 5.37
N THR A 297 -18.67 15.45 4.32
CA THR A 297 -18.74 14.15 3.63
C THR A 297 -17.69 13.16 4.12
N TYR A 298 -16.82 13.58 5.06
CA TYR A 298 -15.68 12.81 5.53
C TYR A 298 -16.01 11.35 5.85
N ASP A 299 -16.96 11.09 6.75
CA ASP A 299 -17.27 9.73 7.20
C ASP A 299 -17.75 8.82 6.07
N ILE A 300 -18.61 9.35 5.18
CA ILE A 300 -19.14 8.58 4.05
C ILE A 300 -18.08 8.37 2.96
N PHE A 301 -17.26 9.39 2.69
CA PHE A 301 -16.20 9.32 1.68
C PHE A 301 -15.12 8.30 2.09
N ILE A 302 -14.67 8.33 3.35
CA ILE A 302 -13.68 7.38 3.87
C ILE A 302 -14.21 5.94 3.80
N LYS A 303 -15.49 5.73 4.12
CA LYS A 303 -16.14 4.43 3.99
C LYS A 303 -16.16 3.94 2.54
N ASP A 304 -16.52 4.81 1.60
CA ASP A 304 -16.63 4.46 0.19
C ASP A 304 -15.26 4.24 -0.46
N MET A 305 -14.25 5.04 -0.11
CA MET A 305 -12.85 4.81 -0.49
C MET A 305 -12.33 3.46 0.04
N SER A 306 -12.56 3.17 1.33
CA SER A 306 -12.14 1.90 1.94
C SER A 306 -12.84 0.70 1.32
N ASP A 307 -14.11 0.85 0.92
CA ASP A 307 -14.86 -0.20 0.24
C ASP A 307 -14.33 -0.42 -1.19
N GLY A 308 -14.01 0.64 -1.94
CA GLY A 308 -13.36 0.53 -3.26
C GLY A 308 -12.03 -0.22 -3.19
N ILE A 309 -11.15 0.18 -2.26
CA ILE A 309 -9.88 -0.51 -2.00
C ILE A 309 -10.11 -1.98 -1.64
N PHE A 310 -11.08 -2.27 -0.78
CA PHE A 310 -11.40 -3.64 -0.40
C PHE A 310 -11.74 -4.53 -1.61
N TRP A 311 -12.60 -4.07 -2.52
CA TRP A 311 -13.00 -4.87 -3.67
C TRP A 311 -11.90 -5.00 -4.73
N HIS A 312 -11.05 -3.99 -4.89
CA HIS A 312 -9.84 -4.07 -5.70
C HIS A 312 -8.92 -5.20 -5.20
N GLU A 313 -8.61 -5.22 -3.90
CA GLU A 313 -7.73 -6.23 -3.31
C GLU A 313 -8.35 -7.65 -3.32
N ILE A 314 -9.68 -7.77 -3.17
CA ILE A 314 -10.38 -9.06 -3.38
C ILE A 314 -10.27 -9.49 -4.85
N GLY A 315 -10.31 -8.53 -5.77
CA GLY A 315 -10.07 -8.74 -7.19
C GLY A 315 -8.73 -9.42 -7.47
N HIS A 316 -7.65 -8.98 -6.81
CA HIS A 316 -6.35 -9.66 -6.91
C HIS A 316 -6.45 -11.12 -6.48
N HIS A 317 -7.08 -11.44 -5.34
CA HIS A 317 -7.22 -12.83 -4.90
C HIS A 317 -7.99 -13.71 -5.90
N LEU A 318 -9.00 -13.14 -6.57
CA LEU A 318 -9.77 -13.84 -7.61
C LEU A 318 -8.94 -14.07 -8.87
N ALA A 319 -8.34 -13.01 -9.42
CA ALA A 319 -7.54 -13.10 -10.63
C ALA A 319 -6.33 -14.04 -10.43
N ASN A 320 -5.64 -13.92 -9.29
CA ASN A 320 -4.45 -14.71 -8.98
C ASN A 320 -4.75 -16.21 -8.88
N GLY A 321 -5.91 -16.57 -8.32
CA GLY A 321 -6.35 -17.97 -8.24
C GLY A 321 -6.55 -18.63 -9.61
N GLU A 322 -6.78 -17.85 -10.67
CA GLU A 322 -6.92 -18.35 -12.04
C GLU A 322 -5.57 -18.40 -12.80
N MET A 323 -4.51 -17.82 -12.23
CA MET A 323 -3.17 -17.68 -12.84
C MET A 323 -2.10 -18.63 -12.27
N ASP A 324 -2.42 -19.47 -11.29
CA ASP A 324 -1.53 -20.52 -10.75
C ASP A 324 -1.22 -21.59 -11.83
N PRO A 325 0.04 -22.02 -12.08
CA PRO A 325 1.27 -21.84 -11.30
C PRO A 325 2.16 -20.65 -11.67
N LEU A 326 1.81 -19.87 -12.69
CA LEU A 326 2.70 -18.85 -13.23
C LEU A 326 2.63 -17.51 -12.45
N HIS A 327 1.62 -17.34 -11.60
CA HIS A 327 1.38 -16.11 -10.82
C HIS A 327 2.62 -15.55 -10.10
N ASN A 328 3.43 -16.40 -9.45
CA ASN A 328 4.62 -15.95 -8.72
C ASN A 328 5.73 -15.43 -9.63
N VAL A 329 5.83 -15.97 -10.84
CA VAL A 329 6.73 -15.49 -11.89
C VAL A 329 6.34 -14.07 -12.29
N PHE A 330 5.05 -13.84 -12.42
CA PHE A 330 4.48 -12.58 -12.91
C PHE A 330 4.60 -11.45 -11.92
N ARG A 331 4.31 -11.72 -10.65
CA ARG A 331 4.52 -10.76 -9.57
C ARG A 331 5.94 -10.22 -9.56
N VAL A 332 6.92 -11.01 -10.01
CA VAL A 332 8.31 -10.55 -10.08
C VAL A 332 8.58 -9.76 -11.36
N PHE A 333 8.18 -10.27 -12.52
CA PHE A 333 8.51 -9.65 -13.80
C PHE A 333 7.85 -8.29 -14.00
N PHE A 334 6.70 -8.10 -13.37
CA PHE A 334 5.88 -6.93 -13.56
C PHE A 334 5.82 -6.02 -12.32
N ALA A 335 6.19 -6.48 -11.12
CA ALA A 335 6.28 -5.58 -9.97
C ALA A 335 7.49 -4.64 -10.06
N GLY A 336 7.25 -3.36 -9.73
CA GLY A 336 8.31 -2.38 -9.49
C GLY A 336 8.66 -1.45 -10.64
N GLU A 337 8.14 -1.68 -11.85
CA GLU A 337 8.26 -0.74 -12.99
C GLU A 337 6.87 -0.44 -13.60
N ASP A 338 6.66 0.79 -14.10
CA ASP A 338 5.45 1.13 -14.87
C ASP A 338 5.53 0.48 -16.24
N ASN A 339 4.82 -0.62 -16.44
CA ASN A 339 4.80 -1.37 -17.69
C ASN A 339 3.42 -1.98 -17.94
N ILE A 340 3.21 -2.51 -19.14
CA ILE A 340 1.91 -3.10 -19.52
C ILE A 340 1.54 -4.31 -18.67
N GLY A 341 2.51 -5.13 -18.23
CA GLY A 341 2.22 -6.27 -17.37
C GLY A 341 1.65 -5.84 -16.03
N SER A 342 2.22 -4.80 -15.41
CA SER A 342 1.72 -4.27 -14.14
C SER A 342 0.38 -3.55 -14.31
N ALA A 343 0.16 -2.86 -15.44
CA ALA A 343 -1.14 -2.27 -15.76
C ALA A 343 -2.24 -3.34 -15.98
N LEU A 344 -1.91 -4.46 -16.63
CA LEU A 344 -2.84 -5.57 -16.85
C LEU A 344 -3.18 -6.30 -15.54
N GLU A 345 -2.23 -6.49 -14.63
CA GLU A 345 -2.48 -7.11 -13.31
C GLU A 345 -3.50 -6.30 -12.49
N GLU A 346 -3.33 -4.98 -12.45
CA GLU A 346 -4.25 -4.06 -11.77
C GLU A 346 -5.62 -4.04 -12.45
N ALA A 347 -5.66 -4.04 -13.79
CA ALA A 347 -6.90 -4.14 -14.54
C ALA A 347 -7.61 -5.47 -14.26
N LEU A 348 -6.89 -6.60 -14.21
CA LEU A 348 -7.47 -7.89 -13.90
C LEU A 348 -8.13 -7.90 -12.52
N ALA A 349 -7.51 -7.27 -11.52
CA ALA A 349 -8.10 -7.14 -10.18
C ALA A 349 -9.40 -6.33 -10.22
N ASP A 350 -9.39 -5.16 -10.85
CA ASP A 350 -10.57 -4.29 -10.92
C ASP A 350 -11.74 -4.91 -11.68
N TRP A 351 -11.43 -5.64 -12.75
CA TRP A 351 -12.41 -6.25 -13.65
C TRP A 351 -12.77 -7.69 -13.28
N ALA A 352 -12.21 -8.23 -12.19
CA ALA A 352 -12.43 -9.60 -11.74
C ALA A 352 -13.93 -9.92 -11.59
N PRO A 353 -14.41 -11.04 -12.16
CA PRO A 353 -15.82 -11.37 -12.15
C PRO A 353 -16.31 -11.74 -10.74
N ALA A 354 -17.62 -11.60 -10.53
CA ALA A 354 -18.22 -12.08 -9.29
C ALA A 354 -18.14 -13.62 -9.21
N LYS A 355 -17.58 -14.12 -8.10
CA LYS A 355 -17.51 -15.54 -7.76
C LYS A 355 -17.93 -15.70 -6.31
N ASP A 356 -19.06 -16.35 -6.10
CA ASP A 356 -19.74 -16.42 -4.80
C ASP A 356 -20.00 -15.00 -4.23
N SER A 357 -19.50 -14.70 -3.04
CA SER A 357 -19.61 -13.39 -2.41
C SER A 357 -18.47 -12.43 -2.77
N ARG A 358 -17.49 -12.87 -3.56
CA ARG A 358 -16.28 -12.13 -3.93
C ARG A 358 -16.44 -11.54 -5.32
N MET A 359 -15.82 -10.38 -5.56
CA MET A 359 -15.86 -9.70 -6.86
C MET A 359 -14.75 -8.63 -6.92
N GLY A 360 -14.38 -8.20 -8.13
CA GLY A 360 -13.57 -7.00 -8.34
C GLY A 360 -14.38 -5.70 -8.26
N SER A 361 -13.67 -4.57 -8.37
CA SER A 361 -14.21 -3.20 -8.29
C SER A 361 -15.40 -2.97 -9.24
N PHE A 362 -15.28 -3.31 -10.52
CA PHE A 362 -16.32 -3.03 -11.52
C PHE A 362 -17.58 -3.88 -11.33
N ALA A 363 -17.43 -5.16 -10.99
CA ALA A 363 -18.55 -6.01 -10.63
C ALA A 363 -19.30 -5.48 -9.40
N HIS A 364 -18.57 -4.91 -8.43
CA HIS A 364 -19.17 -4.23 -7.29
C HIS A 364 -19.88 -2.92 -7.67
N PHE A 365 -19.33 -2.11 -8.58
CA PHE A 365 -20.00 -0.89 -9.07
C PHE A 365 -21.31 -1.22 -9.82
N ILE A 366 -21.31 -2.25 -10.66
CA ILE A 366 -22.52 -2.76 -11.31
C ILE A 366 -23.55 -3.15 -10.25
N LYS A 367 -23.15 -3.89 -9.21
CA LYS A 367 -24.04 -4.31 -8.12
C LYS A 367 -24.63 -3.11 -7.37
N ILE A 368 -23.83 -2.11 -7.01
CA ILE A 368 -24.31 -0.89 -6.36
C ILE A 368 -25.31 -0.17 -7.26
N SER A 369 -25.05 -0.07 -8.57
CA SER A 369 -25.88 0.68 -9.50
C SER A 369 -27.35 0.25 -9.55
N LYS A 370 -27.63 -1.01 -9.19
CA LYS A 370 -29.00 -1.57 -9.13
C LYS A 370 -29.80 -1.06 -7.93
N THR A 371 -29.14 -0.46 -6.94
CA THR A 371 -29.76 0.05 -5.71
C THR A 371 -29.50 1.53 -5.45
N ASP A 372 -28.34 2.02 -5.88
CA ASP A 372 -27.91 3.41 -5.70
C ASP A 372 -27.02 3.83 -6.88
N ILE A 373 -27.67 4.26 -7.97
CA ILE A 373 -26.96 4.66 -9.18
C ILE A 373 -26.02 5.85 -8.93
N LEU A 374 -26.42 6.82 -8.10
CA LEU A 374 -25.63 8.01 -7.84
C LEU A 374 -24.32 7.65 -7.12
N LYS A 375 -24.39 6.77 -6.12
CA LYS A 375 -23.20 6.24 -5.46
C LYS A 375 -22.30 5.47 -6.42
N ALA A 376 -22.87 4.62 -7.27
CA ALA A 376 -22.08 3.86 -8.25
C ALA A 376 -21.33 4.79 -9.22
N VAL A 377 -21.97 5.87 -9.69
CA VAL A 377 -21.29 6.87 -10.53
C VAL A 377 -20.19 7.61 -9.75
N GLY A 378 -20.47 8.02 -8.51
CA GLY A 378 -19.46 8.64 -7.64
C GLY A 378 -18.22 7.76 -7.45
N ASN A 379 -18.42 6.46 -7.22
CA ASN A 379 -17.33 5.49 -7.11
C ASN A 379 -16.49 5.37 -8.39
N ILE A 380 -17.10 5.41 -9.58
CA ILE A 380 -16.38 5.42 -10.87
C ILE A 380 -15.49 6.66 -10.99
N TYR A 381 -15.97 7.84 -10.61
CA TYR A 381 -15.15 9.07 -10.67
C TYR A 381 -14.06 9.12 -9.59
N THR A 382 -14.31 8.56 -8.41
CA THR A 382 -13.25 8.34 -7.40
C THR A 382 -12.18 7.40 -7.95
N TYR A 383 -12.59 6.28 -8.56
CA TYR A 383 -11.70 5.32 -9.21
C TYR A 383 -10.84 5.97 -10.31
N LEU A 384 -11.44 6.78 -11.18
CA LEU A 384 -10.72 7.54 -12.20
C LEU A 384 -9.70 8.52 -11.61
N SER A 385 -10.07 9.22 -10.54
CA SER A 385 -9.15 10.12 -9.84
C SER A 385 -8.00 9.37 -9.18
N ASP A 386 -8.25 8.21 -8.60
CA ASP A 386 -7.24 7.37 -7.92
C ASP A 386 -6.29 6.69 -8.90
N ASN A 387 -6.72 6.45 -10.14
CA ASN A 387 -5.92 5.85 -11.19
C ASN A 387 -5.33 6.83 -12.22
N TRP A 388 -5.39 8.14 -11.94
CA TRP A 388 -4.76 9.16 -12.79
C TRP A 388 -3.52 9.75 -12.11
N PHE A 389 -2.35 9.21 -12.48
CA PHE A 389 -1.06 9.55 -11.87
C PHE A 389 -0.22 10.55 -12.67
N VAL A 390 -0.74 11.03 -13.80
CA VAL A 390 0.00 11.88 -14.75
C VAL A 390 -0.31 13.36 -14.51
N ASP A 391 0.73 14.19 -14.54
CA ASP A 391 0.65 15.64 -14.31
C ASP A 391 1.47 16.44 -15.36
N GLU A 392 1.68 17.74 -15.15
CA GLU A 392 2.49 18.62 -16.02
C GLU A 392 3.94 18.16 -16.20
N GLU A 393 4.59 17.73 -15.13
CA GLU A 393 6.00 17.35 -15.13
C GLU A 393 6.22 15.87 -14.78
N GLU A 394 5.14 15.10 -14.60
CA GLU A 394 5.17 13.75 -14.04
C GLU A 394 4.43 12.75 -14.94
N GLU A 395 5.16 11.78 -15.50
CA GLU A 395 4.62 10.61 -16.23
C GLU A 395 4.66 9.34 -15.35
N PHE A 396 4.53 9.53 -14.03
CA PHE A 396 4.48 8.41 -13.09
C PHE A 396 3.26 7.53 -13.37
N LEU A 397 3.46 6.21 -13.46
CA LEU A 397 2.39 5.23 -13.73
C LEU A 397 1.51 5.60 -14.95
N SER A 398 2.14 6.14 -16.00
CA SER A 398 1.47 6.60 -17.23
C SER A 398 0.79 5.47 -17.99
N VAL A 399 1.43 4.30 -18.10
CA VAL A 399 0.89 3.13 -18.80
C VAL A 399 -0.36 2.64 -18.07
N ARG A 400 -0.25 2.47 -16.75
CA ARG A 400 -1.39 2.12 -15.87
C ARG A 400 -2.53 3.13 -15.99
N SER A 401 -2.22 4.43 -15.91
CA SER A 401 -3.22 5.50 -15.99
C SER A 401 -4.01 5.43 -17.30
N ASN A 402 -3.30 5.23 -18.43
CA ASN A 402 -3.93 5.16 -19.75
C ASN A 402 -4.84 3.93 -19.87
N ILE A 403 -4.36 2.74 -19.49
CA ILE A 403 -5.13 1.49 -19.63
C ILE A 403 -6.41 1.54 -18.77
N LEU A 404 -6.27 1.81 -17.47
CA LEU A 404 -7.41 1.78 -16.54
C LEU A 404 -8.44 2.88 -16.84
N THR A 405 -7.97 4.11 -17.08
CA THR A 405 -8.85 5.24 -17.42
C THR A 405 -9.48 5.06 -18.80
N GLY A 406 -8.71 4.58 -19.78
CA GLY A 406 -9.16 4.34 -21.13
C GLY A 406 -10.30 3.31 -21.21
N LEU A 407 -10.15 2.18 -20.51
CA LEU A 407 -11.20 1.17 -20.37
C LEU A 407 -12.47 1.75 -19.73
N THR A 408 -12.31 2.54 -18.67
CA THR A 408 -13.44 3.13 -17.93
C THR A 408 -14.23 4.11 -18.80
N PHE A 409 -13.56 4.93 -19.61
CA PHE A 409 -14.22 5.94 -20.46
C PHE A 409 -15.16 5.36 -21.53
N ILE A 410 -15.01 4.09 -21.90
CA ILE A 410 -15.91 3.38 -22.84
C ILE A 410 -17.37 3.40 -22.37
N PHE A 411 -17.57 3.54 -21.05
CA PHE A 411 -18.86 3.46 -20.38
C PHE A 411 -19.39 4.80 -19.88
N ILE A 412 -18.66 5.89 -20.11
CA ILE A 412 -19.10 7.24 -19.74
C ILE A 412 -19.73 7.87 -20.97
N ASN A 413 -20.94 8.41 -20.84
CA ASN A 413 -21.65 9.13 -21.89
C ASN A 413 -21.14 10.58 -22.00
N PRO A 414 -21.37 11.29 -23.12
CA PRO A 414 -20.94 12.69 -23.27
C PRO A 414 -21.47 13.65 -22.19
N ASP A 415 -22.62 13.37 -21.57
CA ASP A 415 -23.14 14.17 -20.45
C ASP A 415 -22.45 13.88 -19.10
N GLY A 416 -21.52 12.92 -19.07
CA GLY A 416 -20.85 12.44 -17.86
C GLY A 416 -21.62 11.40 -17.06
N SER A 417 -22.79 10.93 -17.54
CA SER A 417 -23.46 9.79 -16.92
C SER A 417 -22.75 8.48 -17.27
N VAL A 418 -22.84 7.47 -16.40
CA VAL A 418 -22.25 6.13 -16.65
C VAL A 418 -23.33 5.19 -17.18
N ASN A 419 -23.03 4.51 -18.28
CA ASN A 419 -23.88 3.50 -18.89
C ASN A 419 -23.65 2.12 -18.24
N PHE A 420 -24.28 1.90 -17.08
CA PHE A 420 -24.17 0.65 -16.34
C PHE A 420 -24.75 -0.56 -17.08
N ASP A 421 -25.74 -0.36 -17.96
CA ASP A 421 -26.31 -1.45 -18.76
C ASP A 421 -25.33 -1.97 -19.81
N LYS A 422 -24.57 -1.05 -20.44
CA LYS A 422 -23.47 -1.43 -21.34
C LYS A 422 -22.35 -2.09 -20.55
N LEU A 423 -21.96 -1.51 -19.41
CA LEU A 423 -20.91 -2.05 -18.54
C LEU A 423 -21.25 -3.48 -18.10
N GLU A 424 -22.46 -3.75 -17.61
CA GLU A 424 -22.89 -5.09 -17.19
C GLU A 424 -22.86 -6.12 -18.33
N LYS A 425 -23.13 -5.71 -19.57
CA LYS A 425 -23.08 -6.60 -20.74
C LYS A 425 -21.66 -6.91 -21.20
N GLU A 426 -20.73 -5.96 -21.03
CA GLU A 426 -19.40 -6.03 -21.63
C GLU A 426 -18.28 -6.38 -20.62
N TYR A 427 -18.49 -6.22 -19.30
CA TYR A 427 -17.41 -6.36 -18.33
C TYR A 427 -16.74 -7.75 -18.32
N LEU A 428 -17.52 -8.83 -18.49
CA LEU A 428 -16.97 -10.18 -18.59
C LEU A 428 -16.08 -10.35 -19.82
N ASN A 429 -16.48 -9.78 -20.96
CA ASN A 429 -15.67 -9.82 -22.17
C ASN A 429 -14.37 -9.03 -22.01
N ILE A 430 -14.42 -7.88 -21.31
CA ILE A 430 -13.21 -7.12 -20.95
C ILE A 430 -12.27 -7.98 -20.10
N TYR A 431 -12.78 -8.62 -19.04
CA TYR A 431 -11.97 -9.49 -18.19
C TYR A 431 -11.32 -10.63 -18.98
N ILE A 432 -12.07 -11.31 -19.84
CA ILE A 432 -11.55 -12.40 -20.68
C ILE A 432 -10.43 -11.90 -21.60
N ILE A 433 -10.61 -10.75 -22.25
CA ILE A 433 -9.58 -10.14 -23.12
C ILE A 433 -8.32 -9.83 -22.29
N LEU A 434 -8.46 -9.17 -21.14
CA LEU A 434 -7.33 -8.83 -20.26
C LEU A 434 -6.58 -10.08 -19.82
N GLN A 435 -7.31 -11.14 -19.43
CA GLN A 435 -6.72 -12.41 -18.98
C GLN A 435 -5.97 -13.10 -20.12
N GLU A 436 -6.52 -13.11 -21.33
CA GLU A 436 -5.85 -13.65 -22.51
C GLU A 436 -4.56 -12.88 -22.82
N ARG A 437 -4.61 -11.53 -22.83
CA ARG A 437 -3.43 -10.70 -23.08
C ARG A 437 -2.35 -10.94 -22.04
N PHE A 438 -2.73 -10.96 -20.77
CA PHE A 438 -1.81 -11.21 -19.67
C PHE A 438 -1.14 -12.58 -19.77
N ASN A 439 -1.90 -13.63 -20.07
CA ASN A 439 -1.37 -14.99 -20.26
C ASN A 439 -0.43 -15.09 -21.47
N ILE A 440 -0.74 -14.41 -22.58
CA ILE A 440 0.12 -14.37 -23.77
C ILE A 440 1.43 -13.66 -23.45
N LEU A 441 1.36 -12.48 -22.83
CA LEU A 441 2.55 -11.71 -22.44
C LEU A 441 3.45 -12.55 -21.55
N SER A 442 2.85 -13.12 -20.52
CA SER A 442 3.47 -14.01 -19.55
C SER A 442 4.23 -15.18 -20.16
N ASN A 443 3.58 -15.96 -21.02
CA ASN A 443 4.21 -17.11 -21.67
C ASN A 443 5.39 -16.67 -22.55
N LYS A 444 5.24 -15.58 -23.30
CA LYS A 444 6.33 -15.04 -24.12
C LYS A 444 7.50 -14.53 -23.28
N SER A 445 7.25 -13.93 -22.12
CA SER A 445 8.29 -13.49 -21.20
C SER A 445 9.10 -14.68 -20.67
N ILE A 446 8.43 -15.78 -20.30
CA ILE A 446 9.07 -17.03 -19.88
C ILE A 446 9.88 -17.64 -21.03
N ASP A 447 9.33 -17.67 -22.24
CA ASP A 447 10.04 -18.17 -23.42
C ASP A 447 11.31 -17.37 -23.70
N ILE A 448 11.28 -16.04 -23.55
CA ILE A 448 12.48 -15.20 -23.69
C ILE A 448 13.53 -15.62 -22.67
N ILE A 449 13.15 -15.80 -21.40
CA ILE A 449 14.06 -16.20 -20.32
C ILE A 449 14.67 -17.57 -20.62
N HIS A 450 13.85 -18.57 -20.93
CA HIS A 450 14.32 -19.93 -21.19
C HIS A 450 15.27 -20.02 -22.40
N ASN A 451 15.10 -19.13 -23.38
CA ASN A 451 15.94 -19.09 -24.59
C ASN A 451 17.07 -18.05 -24.53
N SER A 452 17.24 -17.36 -23.39
CA SER A 452 18.30 -16.38 -23.21
C SER A 452 19.65 -17.03 -22.93
N ILE A 453 20.72 -16.38 -23.41
CA ILE A 453 22.11 -16.66 -23.05
C ILE A 453 22.53 -15.60 -22.03
N TYR A 454 23.15 -16.03 -20.93
CA TYR A 454 23.62 -15.19 -19.85
C TYR A 454 25.15 -15.17 -19.84
N GLU A 455 25.72 -13.99 -20.03
CA GLU A 455 27.16 -13.73 -20.06
C GLU A 455 27.65 -13.39 -18.64
N LEU A 456 28.25 -14.37 -17.97
CA LEU A 456 28.85 -14.21 -16.64
C LEU A 456 30.37 -14.16 -16.81
N ASP A 457 31.00 -12.99 -16.59
CA ASP A 457 32.46 -12.74 -16.63
C ASP A 457 33.28 -13.55 -17.67
N ASP A 458 33.55 -14.83 -17.41
CA ASP A 458 34.37 -15.76 -18.20
C ASP A 458 33.58 -16.84 -18.97
N ARG A 459 32.25 -16.89 -18.86
CA ARG A 459 31.41 -17.96 -19.44
C ARG A 459 30.01 -17.50 -19.86
N SER A 460 29.53 -18.09 -20.95
CA SER A 460 28.14 -17.97 -21.39
C SER A 460 27.35 -19.19 -20.93
N ILE A 461 26.27 -18.99 -20.19
CA ILE A 461 25.40 -20.07 -19.72
C ILE A 461 23.99 -19.90 -20.29
N ASN A 462 23.29 -21.02 -20.50
CA ASN A 462 21.86 -20.99 -20.85
C ASN A 462 20.99 -21.04 -19.60
N TYR A 463 19.67 -20.87 -19.75
CA TYR A 463 18.74 -20.92 -18.63
C TYR A 463 18.83 -22.21 -17.81
N LYS A 464 18.98 -23.38 -18.43
CA LYS A 464 19.07 -24.66 -17.69
C LYS A 464 20.32 -24.71 -16.79
N MET A 465 21.43 -24.14 -17.24
CA MET A 465 22.63 -24.01 -16.42
C MET A 465 22.44 -23.00 -15.29
N LEU A 466 21.82 -21.84 -15.58
CA LEU A 466 21.46 -20.85 -14.56
C LEU A 466 20.52 -21.42 -13.50
N GLU A 467 19.50 -22.17 -13.92
CA GLU A 467 18.55 -22.84 -13.05
C GLU A 467 19.24 -23.81 -12.10
N ASN A 468 20.19 -24.62 -12.59
CA ASN A 468 20.99 -25.51 -11.75
C ASN A 468 21.85 -24.74 -10.74
N GLU A 469 22.49 -23.64 -11.16
CA GLU A 469 23.31 -22.82 -10.26
C GLU A 469 22.49 -22.15 -9.17
N LEU A 470 21.33 -21.59 -9.52
CA LEU A 470 20.39 -21.04 -8.55
C LEU A 470 19.86 -22.14 -7.64
N TYR A 471 19.51 -23.31 -8.19
CA TYR A 471 19.05 -24.46 -7.40
C TYR A 471 20.10 -24.89 -6.38
N ASP A 472 21.36 -25.03 -6.79
CA ASP A 472 22.47 -25.37 -5.90
C ASP A 472 22.62 -24.31 -4.80
N TYR A 473 22.63 -23.02 -5.16
CA TYR A 473 22.65 -21.92 -4.19
C TYR A 473 21.50 -22.01 -3.16
N TYR A 474 20.29 -22.36 -3.61
CA TYR A 474 19.15 -22.54 -2.72
C TYR A 474 19.23 -23.83 -1.89
N GLN A 475 19.87 -24.91 -2.36
CA GLN A 475 20.13 -26.09 -1.52
C GLN A 475 21.08 -25.76 -0.36
N TYR A 476 22.11 -24.97 -0.62
CA TYR A 476 23.07 -24.55 0.41
C TYR A 476 22.48 -23.61 1.46
N THR A 477 21.47 -22.81 1.08
CA THR A 477 20.89 -21.76 1.94
C THR A 477 19.53 -22.14 2.54
N LYS A 478 18.80 -23.06 1.93
CA LYS A 478 17.46 -23.52 2.31
C LYS A 478 17.37 -25.04 2.11
N GLU A 479 17.88 -25.80 3.08
CA GLU A 479 17.96 -27.28 3.04
C GLU A 479 16.69 -27.94 2.44
N GLY A 480 16.86 -28.74 1.38
CA GLY A 480 15.88 -29.75 0.94
C GLY A 480 14.68 -29.26 0.12
N CYS A 481 14.76 -28.13 -0.59
CA CYS A 481 13.69 -27.68 -1.48
C CYS A 481 13.73 -28.38 -2.84
N SER A 482 12.65 -29.02 -3.32
CA SER A 482 12.62 -29.55 -4.69
C SER A 482 12.59 -28.43 -5.74
N LEU A 483 13.02 -28.70 -6.99
CA LEU A 483 12.99 -27.72 -8.07
C LEU A 483 11.56 -27.18 -8.31
N GLU A 484 10.55 -28.06 -8.28
CA GLU A 484 9.14 -27.68 -8.39
C GLU A 484 8.71 -26.69 -7.30
N LYS A 485 9.21 -26.88 -6.07
CA LYS A 485 8.90 -26.02 -4.93
C LYS A 485 9.68 -24.71 -5.00
N LEU A 486 10.85 -24.71 -5.64
CA LEU A 486 11.64 -23.51 -5.93
C LEU A 486 10.96 -22.63 -6.99
N HIS A 487 10.41 -23.21 -8.05
CA HIS A 487 9.64 -22.47 -9.07
C HIS A 487 8.38 -21.80 -8.53
N LYS A 488 7.86 -22.26 -7.39
CA LYS A 488 6.74 -21.61 -6.69
C LYS A 488 7.21 -20.46 -5.78
N ASN A 489 8.49 -20.18 -5.69
CA ASN A 489 9.04 -19.12 -4.84
C ASN A 489 9.32 -17.85 -5.65
N THR A 490 8.77 -16.70 -5.24
CA THR A 490 9.02 -15.41 -5.90
C THR A 490 10.50 -15.03 -5.88
N SER A 491 11.22 -15.27 -4.77
CA SER A 491 12.64 -14.93 -4.65
C SER A 491 13.51 -15.64 -5.68
N TYR A 492 13.13 -16.84 -6.14
CA TYR A 492 13.84 -17.52 -7.21
C TYR A 492 13.70 -16.74 -8.53
N TRP A 493 12.47 -16.35 -8.87
CA TRP A 493 12.21 -15.57 -10.08
C TRP A 493 12.83 -14.18 -10.01
N ASP A 494 12.91 -13.55 -8.83
CA ASP A 494 13.58 -12.26 -8.63
C ASP A 494 15.05 -12.35 -9.08
N GLN A 495 15.71 -13.45 -8.69
CA GLN A 495 17.09 -13.71 -9.12
C GLN A 495 17.16 -13.99 -10.62
N VAL A 496 16.32 -14.86 -11.17
CA VAL A 496 16.29 -15.14 -12.62
C VAL A 496 16.13 -13.85 -13.44
N PHE A 497 15.21 -12.98 -13.03
CA PHE A 497 14.95 -11.70 -13.70
C PHE A 497 16.11 -10.71 -13.56
N MET A 498 16.73 -10.64 -12.38
CA MET A 498 17.95 -9.86 -12.17
C MET A 498 19.06 -10.35 -13.11
N TYR A 499 19.22 -11.66 -13.29
CA TYR A 499 20.19 -12.23 -14.21
C TYR A 499 19.87 -11.88 -15.67
N LEU A 500 18.60 -11.93 -16.07
CA LEU A 500 18.17 -11.48 -17.41
C LEU A 500 18.60 -10.03 -17.65
N LYS A 501 18.28 -9.13 -16.71
CA LYS A 501 18.58 -7.69 -16.81
C LYS A 501 20.07 -7.37 -16.80
N LYS A 502 20.87 -8.09 -15.98
CA LYS A 502 22.31 -7.80 -15.80
C LYS A 502 23.21 -8.53 -16.80
N TYR A 503 22.88 -9.77 -17.13
CA TYR A 503 23.80 -10.69 -17.82
C TYR A 503 23.28 -11.16 -19.18
N SER A 504 22.04 -10.85 -19.58
CA SER A 504 21.52 -11.19 -20.91
C SER A 504 21.03 -9.96 -21.66
N LYS A 505 21.95 -9.21 -22.27
CA LYS A 505 21.60 -7.99 -23.01
C LYS A 505 20.58 -8.25 -24.12
N GLU A 506 20.79 -9.29 -24.92
CA GLU A 506 19.86 -9.63 -26.01
C GLU A 506 18.50 -10.11 -25.49
N GLY A 507 18.49 -10.93 -24.43
CA GLY A 507 17.27 -11.39 -23.76
C GLY A 507 16.48 -10.23 -23.18
N TRP A 508 17.17 -9.29 -22.52
CA TRP A 508 16.58 -8.07 -21.97
C TRP A 508 16.00 -7.16 -23.07
N ASP A 509 16.71 -6.94 -24.16
CA ASP A 509 16.22 -6.14 -25.30
C ASP A 509 14.98 -6.78 -25.94
N LYS A 510 14.93 -8.12 -26.05
CA LYS A 510 13.75 -8.86 -26.50
C LYS A 510 12.57 -8.70 -25.54
N TYR A 511 12.83 -8.76 -24.23
CA TYR A 511 11.81 -8.57 -23.19
C TYR A 511 11.21 -7.17 -23.24
N GLN A 512 12.03 -6.12 -23.35
CA GLN A 512 11.57 -4.73 -23.45
C GLN A 512 10.72 -4.50 -24.71
N LYS A 513 11.13 -5.04 -25.86
CA LYS A 513 10.34 -4.98 -27.10
C LYS A 513 9.02 -5.73 -27.00
N LEU A 514 8.98 -6.84 -26.26
CA LEU A 514 7.74 -7.57 -26.00
C LEU A 514 6.76 -6.70 -25.20
N LEU A 515 7.23 -6.02 -24.14
CA LEU A 515 6.39 -5.11 -23.34
C LEU A 515 5.83 -3.96 -24.20
N GLU A 516 6.67 -3.32 -25.01
CA GLU A 516 6.24 -2.24 -25.91
C GLU A 516 5.21 -2.71 -26.95
N ALA A 517 5.46 -3.87 -27.58
CA ALA A 517 4.54 -4.45 -28.54
C ALA A 517 3.18 -4.81 -27.91
N GLU A 518 3.19 -5.35 -26.70
CA GLU A 518 1.99 -5.70 -25.95
C GLU A 518 1.20 -4.46 -25.51
N TYR A 519 1.90 -3.39 -25.09
CA TYR A 519 1.28 -2.09 -24.80
C TYR A 519 0.51 -1.56 -26.02
N ASN A 520 1.19 -1.44 -27.16
CA ASN A 520 0.60 -0.92 -28.41
C ASN A 520 -0.60 -1.75 -28.87
N LEU A 521 -0.53 -3.08 -28.73
CA LEU A 521 -1.63 -3.98 -29.07
C LEU A 521 -2.82 -3.81 -28.12
N THR A 522 -2.57 -3.74 -26.81
CA THR A 522 -3.62 -3.53 -25.80
C THR A 522 -4.30 -2.18 -26.01
N GLU A 523 -3.54 -1.11 -26.24
CA GLU A 523 -4.05 0.20 -26.62
C GLU A 523 -4.94 0.13 -27.86
N THR A 524 -4.50 -0.55 -28.92
CA THR A 524 -5.28 -0.75 -30.15
C THR A 524 -6.60 -1.47 -29.88
N ILE A 525 -6.60 -2.49 -29.01
CA ILE A 525 -7.81 -3.22 -28.62
C ILE A 525 -8.78 -2.29 -27.90
N ILE A 526 -8.31 -1.51 -26.92
CA ILE A 526 -9.15 -0.58 -26.16
C ILE A 526 -9.75 0.49 -27.08
N LEU A 527 -8.96 1.06 -28.00
CA LEU A 527 -9.46 2.05 -28.97
C LEU A 527 -10.53 1.45 -29.91
N LYS A 528 -10.38 0.20 -30.33
CA LYS A 528 -11.40 -0.52 -31.11
C LYS A 528 -12.68 -0.74 -30.30
N MET A 529 -12.57 -1.12 -29.03
CA MET A 529 -13.72 -1.29 -28.13
C MET A 529 -14.45 0.04 -27.88
N ALA A 530 -13.71 1.13 -27.80
CA ALA A 530 -14.25 2.48 -27.70
C ALA A 530 -14.91 2.98 -29.01
N ASN A 531 -14.75 2.25 -30.13
CA ASN A 531 -15.20 2.64 -31.46
C ASN A 531 -14.76 4.07 -31.84
N THR A 532 -13.51 4.41 -31.54
CA THR A 532 -12.94 5.73 -31.82
C THR A 532 -11.96 5.69 -33.01
N LYS A 533 -11.72 6.86 -33.60
CA LYS A 533 -10.66 7.10 -34.60
C LYS A 533 -9.39 7.72 -34.00
N SER A 534 -9.33 7.88 -32.68
CA SER A 534 -8.13 8.40 -32.00
C SER A 534 -6.92 7.52 -32.31
N ASP A 535 -5.76 8.13 -32.45
CA ASP A 535 -4.49 7.49 -32.79
C ASP A 535 -3.75 6.88 -31.58
N SER A 536 -4.17 7.26 -30.37
CA SER A 536 -3.62 6.81 -29.09
C SER A 536 -4.68 6.91 -27.99
N LEU A 537 -4.50 6.11 -26.95
CA LEU A 537 -5.35 6.03 -25.77
C LEU A 537 -5.29 7.32 -24.96
N ARG A 538 -4.11 7.94 -24.84
CA ARG A 538 -3.96 9.26 -24.20
C ARG A 538 -4.80 10.31 -24.92
N LYS A 539 -4.74 10.36 -26.25
CA LYS A 539 -5.54 11.33 -27.03
C LYS A 539 -7.03 11.05 -26.90
N TYR A 540 -7.45 9.78 -26.97
CA TYR A 540 -8.82 9.38 -26.71
C TYR A 540 -9.30 9.86 -25.33
N ILE A 541 -8.50 9.65 -24.27
CA ILE A 541 -8.83 10.10 -22.92
C ILE A 541 -8.98 11.62 -22.85
N ILE A 542 -8.07 12.37 -23.46
CA ILE A 542 -8.15 13.84 -23.53
C ILE A 542 -9.42 14.29 -24.26
N GLU A 543 -9.73 13.69 -25.41
CA GLU A 543 -10.93 13.99 -26.21
C GLU A 543 -12.21 13.70 -25.39
N ARG A 544 -12.32 12.52 -24.80
CA ARG A 544 -13.45 12.15 -23.93
C ARG A 544 -13.54 13.03 -22.69
N SER A 545 -12.42 13.45 -22.12
CA SER A 545 -12.41 14.34 -20.95
C SER A 545 -12.92 15.75 -21.29
N LYS A 546 -12.68 16.24 -22.52
CA LYS A 546 -13.29 17.48 -23.01
C LYS A 546 -14.80 17.29 -23.22
N GLU A 547 -15.20 16.21 -23.89
CA GLU A 547 -16.61 15.92 -24.21
C GLU A 547 -17.47 15.76 -22.96
N THR A 548 -16.95 15.11 -21.92
CA THR A 548 -17.65 14.85 -20.65
C THR A 548 -17.61 16.04 -19.67
N GLY A 549 -16.96 17.13 -20.06
CA GLY A 549 -16.77 18.31 -19.21
C GLY A 549 -15.91 18.05 -17.98
N VAL A 550 -15.01 17.06 -18.03
CA VAL A 550 -13.96 16.85 -17.02
C VAL A 550 -12.90 17.94 -17.17
N ILE A 551 -12.48 18.24 -18.40
CA ILE A 551 -11.52 19.31 -18.66
C ILE A 551 -12.25 20.67 -18.69
N LYS A 552 -11.83 21.58 -17.82
CA LYS A 552 -12.19 23.00 -17.83
C LYS A 552 -10.93 23.85 -18.02
N MET A 553 -10.32 23.79 -19.21
CA MET A 553 -9.13 24.60 -19.49
C MET A 553 -9.49 26.09 -19.40
N ILE A 554 -8.63 26.88 -18.78
CA ILE A 554 -8.62 28.33 -19.01
C ILE A 554 -7.88 28.54 -20.34
N PRO A 555 -8.46 29.26 -21.32
CA PRO A 555 -7.76 29.57 -22.57
C PRO A 555 -6.42 30.24 -22.27
N GLN A 556 -5.34 29.75 -22.88
CA GLN A 556 -4.05 30.46 -22.88
C GLN A 556 -4.14 31.64 -23.84
N ASP A 557 -4.86 32.71 -23.50
CA ASP A 557 -4.86 33.95 -24.30
C ASP A 557 -4.14 35.09 -23.56
N ILE A 558 -2.96 35.41 -24.11
CA ILE A 558 -2.40 36.74 -24.34
C ILE A 558 -2.31 37.68 -23.12
N ASP A 559 -1.21 37.58 -22.37
CA ASP A 559 -0.48 38.80 -21.98
C ASP A 559 1.03 38.53 -21.86
N LYS A 560 1.74 38.61 -22.99
CA LYS A 560 3.21 38.73 -23.04
C LYS A 560 3.68 40.18 -22.80
N THR A 561 2.91 41.03 -22.13
CA THR A 561 3.24 42.45 -21.92
C THR A 561 3.13 42.96 -20.49
N ILE A 562 3.22 42.09 -19.48
CA ILE A 562 3.66 42.54 -18.14
C ILE A 562 5.17 42.31 -18.04
N LYS A 563 5.95 43.35 -18.33
CA LYS A 563 7.36 43.43 -17.90
C LYS A 563 7.38 43.35 -16.37
N ILE A 564 7.66 42.17 -15.83
CA ILE A 564 8.08 42.04 -14.44
C ILE A 564 9.39 42.85 -14.32
N PRO A 565 9.46 43.89 -13.47
CA PRO A 565 10.72 44.60 -13.27
C PRO A 565 11.75 43.60 -12.74
N PRO A 566 13.01 43.66 -13.19
CA PRO A 566 14.03 42.74 -12.70
C PRO A 566 14.10 42.84 -11.18
N ILE A 567 13.86 41.71 -10.51
CA ILE A 567 14.09 41.55 -9.08
C ILE A 567 15.58 41.83 -8.87
N THR A 568 15.87 42.99 -8.31
CA THR A 568 17.23 43.33 -7.92
C THR A 568 17.57 42.43 -6.72
N PRO A 569 18.62 41.59 -6.79
CA PRO A 569 18.96 40.72 -5.68
C PRO A 569 19.26 41.57 -4.43
N PRO A 570 18.87 41.13 -3.23
CA PRO A 570 19.19 41.84 -2.01
C PRO A 570 20.71 41.95 -1.87
N THR A 571 21.20 43.18 -1.81
CA THR A 571 22.58 43.53 -1.48
C THR A 571 22.98 42.82 -0.19
N LYS A 572 24.08 42.06 -0.24
CA LYS A 572 24.73 41.47 0.92
C LYS A 572 24.92 42.55 2.01
N PRO A 573 24.67 42.25 3.30
CA PRO A 573 25.05 43.14 4.37
C PRO A 573 26.58 43.33 4.32
N GLN A 574 27.02 44.58 4.20
CA GLN A 574 28.41 44.93 4.42
C GLN A 574 28.73 44.70 5.89
N THR A 575 29.60 43.73 6.16
CA THR A 575 30.33 43.63 7.43
C THR A 575 31.22 44.87 7.56
N GLN A 576 30.89 45.74 8.51
CA GLN A 576 31.80 46.78 8.98
C GLN A 576 32.90 46.12 9.83
N GLN A 577 34.15 46.40 9.45
CA GLN A 577 35.32 46.29 10.32
C GLN A 577 35.41 47.51 11.21
#